data_AF-A0A949XZN1-F1
#
_entry.id   AF-A0A949XZN1-F1
#
_cell.length_a   1.000
_cell.length_b   1.000
_cell.length_c   1.000
_cell.angle_alpha   90.00
_cell.angle_beta   90.00
_cell.angle_gamma   90.00
#
_symmetry.space_group_name_H-M   'P 1'
#
loop_
_entity.id
_entity.type
_entity.pdbx_description
1 polymer ?
#
loop_
_entity_poly.entity_id
_entity_poly.type
_entity_poly.pdbx_seq_one_letter_code
_entity_poly.pdbx_strand_id
1 'polypeptide(L)' 'MSSHEPPSIDLNDLRFEPLAGRPSKVKLADLGRPVGPDATIADWLDALPDQLAAREIKRLRDAIVR' A
#
# COMPACT_ATOMS: atom_id res chain seq x y z
N MET A 1 -12.94 28.88 -15.15
CA MET A 1 -12.59 27.91 -14.10
C MET A 1 -13.22 28.42 -12.82
N SER A 2 -14.33 27.83 -12.36
CA SER A 2 -14.95 28.25 -11.09
C SER A 2 -14.11 27.75 -9.92
N SER A 3 -13.71 28.66 -9.05
CA SER A 3 -13.08 28.35 -7.77
C SER A 3 -14.09 27.60 -6.91
N HIS A 4 -13.85 26.32 -6.66
CA HIS A 4 -14.61 25.56 -5.66
C HIS A 4 -13.97 25.85 -4.30
N GLU A 5 -14.54 26.78 -3.56
CA GLU A 5 -14.15 27.00 -2.17
C GLU A 5 -14.79 25.89 -1.32
N PRO A 6 -13.99 25.05 -0.63
CA PRO A 6 -14.55 24.02 0.23
C PRO A 6 -15.32 24.67 1.39
N PRO A 7 -16.41 24.04 1.85
CA PRO A 7 -17.16 24.56 2.98
C PRO A 7 -16.27 24.65 4.24
N SER A 8 -16.49 25.70 5.03
CA SER A 8 -15.83 25.87 6.33
C SER A 8 -16.16 24.69 7.26
N ILE A 9 -15.15 24.15 7.94
CA ILE A 9 -15.30 23.05 8.90
C ILE A 9 -15.59 23.64 10.28
N ASP A 10 -16.69 23.23 10.92
CA ASP A 10 -16.93 23.51 12.34
C ASP A 10 -16.09 22.55 13.20
N LEU A 11 -15.14 23.10 13.95
CA LEU A 11 -14.26 22.32 14.82
C LEU A 11 -14.98 21.77 16.06
N ASN A 12 -16.13 22.33 16.43
CA ASN A 12 -16.93 21.85 17.56
C ASN A 12 -17.61 20.50 17.27
N ASP A 13 -17.76 20.16 15.98
CA ASP A 13 -18.33 18.89 15.53
C ASP A 13 -17.30 17.76 15.42
N LEU A 14 -16.03 18.00 15.77
CA LEU A 14 -15.02 16.96 15.77
C LEU A 14 -15.37 15.84 16.75
N ARG A 15 -15.19 14.59 16.29
CA ARG A 15 -15.34 13.38 17.08
C ARG A 15 -14.00 12.65 17.11
N PHE A 16 -13.61 12.22 18.29
CA PHE A 16 -12.34 11.54 18.51
C PHE A 16 -12.59 10.06 18.81
N GLU A 17 -11.77 9.21 18.21
CA GLU A 17 -11.74 7.79 18.49
C GLU A 17 -10.38 7.43 19.09
N PRO A 18 -10.32 6.57 20.11
CA PRO A 18 -9.05 6.11 20.66
C PRO A 18 -8.21 5.39 19.59
N LEU A 19 -6.97 5.85 19.38
CA LEU A 19 -6.05 5.22 18.42
C LEU A 19 -5.81 3.74 18.70
N ALA A 20 -5.81 3.34 19.98
CA ALA A 20 -5.62 1.94 20.38
C ALA A 20 -6.71 0.99 19.85
N GLY A 21 -7.92 1.50 19.59
CA GLY A 21 -9.03 0.73 19.04
C GLY A 21 -9.08 0.71 17.52
N ARG A 22 -8.22 1.49 16.85
CA ARG A 22 -8.24 1.64 15.39
C ARG A 22 -7.43 0.51 14.73
N PRO A 23 -8.07 -0.37 13.94
CA PRO A 23 -7.35 -1.41 13.22
C PRO A 23 -6.30 -0.80 12.28
N SER A 24 -5.12 -1.40 12.21
CA SER A 24 -4.10 -0.98 11.25
C SER A 24 -4.61 -1.18 9.82
N LYS A 25 -4.45 -0.14 8.99
CA LYS A 25 -4.79 -0.18 7.56
C LYS A 25 -3.71 -0.86 6.71
N VAL A 26 -2.54 -1.13 7.28
CA VAL A 26 -1.39 -1.74 6.59
C VAL A 26 -0.85 -2.87 7.46
N LYS A 27 -0.60 -4.02 6.85
CA LYS A 27 0.06 -5.16 7.52
C LYS A 27 1.50 -5.26 7.01
N LEU A 28 2.42 -5.65 7.88
CA LEU A 28 3.82 -5.90 7.49
C LEU A 28 3.93 -6.94 6.37
N ALA A 29 3.02 -7.92 6.34
CA ALA A 29 2.95 -8.93 5.29
C ALA A 29 2.66 -8.35 3.90
N ASP A 30 2.02 -7.17 3.83
CA ASP A 30 1.70 -6.53 2.56
C ASP A 30 2.88 -5.73 2.01
N LEU A 31 3.93 -5.52 2.81
CA LEU A 31 5.13 -4.80 2.43
C LEU A 31 6.15 -5.72 1.76
N GLY A 32 6.96 -5.12 0.89
CA GLY A 32 8.10 -5.81 0.31
C GLY A 32 9.20 -6.03 1.34
N ARG A 33 10.15 -6.90 1.00
CA ARG A 33 11.31 -7.22 1.83
C ARG A 33 12.60 -6.87 1.08
N PRO A 34 13.63 -6.37 1.77
CA PRO A 34 14.94 -6.23 1.17
C PRO A 34 15.48 -7.63 0.80
N VAL A 35 16.15 -7.72 -0.35
CA VAL A 35 16.83 -8.94 -0.79
C VAL A 35 18.35 -8.75 -0.66
N GLY A 36 19.06 -9.87 -0.53
CA GLY A 36 20.53 -9.88 -0.45
C GLY A 36 21.20 -9.56 -1.80
N PRO A 37 22.53 -9.35 -1.80
CA PRO A 37 23.28 -9.01 -3.01
C PRO A 37 23.27 -10.11 -4.08
N ASP A 38 23.14 -11.38 -3.67
CA ASP A 38 23.14 -12.54 -4.57
C ASP A 38 21.73 -12.98 -4.97
N ALA A 39 20.71 -12.15 -4.69
CA ALA A 39 19.34 -12.45 -5.01
C ALA A 39 19.12 -12.48 -6.53
N THR A 40 18.41 -13.50 -7.00
CA THR A 40 18.00 -13.56 -8.40
C THR A 40 16.89 -12.55 -8.69
N ILE A 41 16.60 -12.32 -9.97
CA ILE A 41 15.43 -11.54 -10.38
C ILE A 41 14.13 -12.16 -9.88
N ALA A 42 14.05 -13.49 -9.79
CA ALA A 42 12.88 -14.18 -9.24
C ALA A 42 12.70 -13.85 -7.76
N ASP A 43 13.78 -13.94 -6.96
CA ASP A 43 13.77 -13.61 -5.54
C ASP A 43 13.36 -12.14 -5.31
N TRP A 44 13.89 -11.24 -6.14
CA TRP A 44 13.53 -9.82 -6.10
C TRP A 44 12.05 -9.59 -6.43
N LEU A 45 11.51 -10.23 -7.47
CA LEU A 45 10.09 -10.13 -7.84
C LEU A 45 9.17 -10.70 -6.73
N ASP A 46 9.58 -11.78 -6.08
CA ASP A 46 8.82 -12.35 -4.96
C ASP A 46 8.84 -11.48 -3.72
N ALA A 47 9.94 -10.76 -3.50
CA ALA A 47 10.09 -9.83 -2.38
C ALA A 47 9.34 -8.49 -2.57
N LEU A 48 8.75 -8.23 -3.73
CA LEU A 48 7.91 -7.06 -3.96
C LEU A 48 6.61 -7.11 -3.11
N PRO A 49 6.09 -5.94 -2.67
CA PRO A 49 4.85 -5.86 -1.89
C PRO A 49 3.64 -6.38 -2.67
N ASP A 50 2.65 -6.91 -1.95
CA ASP A 50 1.37 -7.36 -2.52
C ASP A 50 0.35 -6.22 -2.65
N GLN A 51 0.84 -5.00 -2.91
CA GLN A 51 0.04 -3.79 -3.03
C GLN A 51 0.38 -3.01 -4.31
N LEU A 52 -0.53 -2.12 -4.71
CA LEU A 52 -0.35 -1.22 -5.85
C LEU A 52 0.07 -1.98 -7.13
N ALA A 53 0.99 -1.41 -7.92
CA ALA A 53 1.44 -1.97 -9.19
C ALA A 53 2.30 -3.23 -9.03
N ALA A 54 2.96 -3.43 -7.89
CA ALA A 54 3.81 -4.59 -7.65
C ALA A 54 3.04 -5.91 -7.75
N ARG A 55 1.79 -5.94 -7.25
CA ARG A 55 0.89 -7.10 -7.39
C ARG A 55 0.63 -7.45 -8.85
N GLU A 56 0.43 -6.45 -9.71
CA GLU A 56 0.14 -6.69 -11.13
C GLU A 56 1.40 -7.16 -11.88
N ILE A 57 2.59 -6.70 -11.49
CA ILE A 57 3.87 -7.22 -12.01
C ILE A 57 4.03 -8.71 -11.69
N LYS A 58 3.77 -9.12 -10.44
CA LYS A 58 3.84 -10.53 -10.02
C LYS A 58 2.87 -11.40 -10.84
N ARG A 59 1.65 -10.93 -11.04
CA ARG A 59 0.65 -11.61 -11.90
C ARG A 59 1.10 -11.74 -13.35
N LEU A 60 1.69 -10.69 -13.92
CA LEU A 60 2.20 -10.71 -15.28
C LEU A 60 3.32 -11.75 -15.44
N ARG A 61 4.28 -11.77 -14.52
CA ARG A 61 5.33 -12.79 -14.47
C ARG A 61 4.71 -14.19 -14.48
N ASP A 62 3.77 -14.46 -13.59
CA ASP A 62 3.13 -15.77 -13.46
C ASP A 62 2.36 -16.18 -14.75
N ALA A 63 1.86 -15.21 -15.50
CA ALA A 63 1.21 -15.44 -16.78
C ALA A 63 2.20 -15.74 -17.93
N ILE A 64 3.40 -15.17 -17.89
CA ILE A 64 4.45 -15.34 -18.92
C ILE A 64 5.24 -16.62 -18.72
N VAL A 65 5.62 -16.94 -17.48
CA VAL A 65 6.53 -18.06 -17.14
C VAL A 65 5.79 -19.41 -17.10
N ARG A 66 4.52 -19.42 -17.49
CA ARG A 66 3.68 -20.63 -17.58
C ARG A 66 4.16 -21.63 -18.63
#